data_AF-A0A812C602-F1
#
_entry.id   AF-A0A812C602-F1
#
_cell.length_a   1.000
_cell.length_b   1.000
_cell.length_c   1.000
_cell.angle_alpha   90.00
_cell.angle_beta   90.00
_cell.angle_gamma   90.00
#
_symmetry.space_group_name_H-M   'P 1'
#
loop_
_entity.id
_entity.type
_entity.pdbx_description
1 polymer ?
#
loop_
_entity_poly.entity_id
_entity_poly.type
_entity_poly.pdbx_seq_one_letter_code
_entity_poly.pdbx_strand_id
1 'polypeptide(L)'
;MNVVMYLFISSPERKMLNTASLKMKKSKTENNSSQDTQHLPHLTKPSQKFPGDTHISKIELSLKEHIFYELNKKTRKGNDWRLLAERVGIEKTTIDTWQANKLENPMANVWLVWAQSPGATMRMVHRHLISPQMKNSLLARNVSDFYQVI
;
A
#
# COMPACT_ATOMS: atom_id res chain seq x y z
N MET A 1 23.75 -27.77 -3.10
CA MET A 1 24.73 -26.74 -2.71
C MET A 1 24.25 -25.40 -3.25
N ASN A 2 23.93 -24.46 -2.35
CA ASN A 2 24.18 -23.02 -2.42
C ASN A 2 23.24 -22.31 -1.43
N VAL A 3 23.78 -22.09 -0.22
CA VAL A 3 23.19 -21.25 0.82
C VAL A 3 23.84 -19.88 0.67
N VAL A 4 23.05 -18.85 0.34
CA VAL A 4 23.55 -17.46 0.30
C VAL A 4 23.30 -16.84 1.68
N MET A 5 24.38 -16.76 2.44
CA MET A 5 24.48 -16.12 3.75
C MET A 5 24.67 -14.61 3.53
N TYR A 6 23.74 -13.76 3.98
CA TYR A 6 23.96 -12.32 4.04
C TYR A 6 24.53 -11.95 5.41
N LEU A 7 25.81 -11.58 5.41
CA LEU A 7 26.51 -10.93 6.51
C LEU A 7 26.12 -9.44 6.53
N PHE A 8 25.69 -8.94 7.69
CA PHE A 8 25.64 -7.51 7.96
C PHE A 8 26.57 -7.20 9.14
N ILE A 9 27.65 -6.48 8.84
CA ILE A 9 28.52 -5.79 9.80
C ILE A 9 28.17 -4.30 9.68
N SER A 10 27.82 -3.64 10.79
CA SER A 10 28.50 -2.42 11.27
C SER A 10 27.79 -1.82 12.50
N SER A 11 28.50 -1.80 13.62
CA SER A 11 28.41 -0.80 14.70
C SER A 11 29.07 0.51 14.20
N PRO A 12 28.81 1.74 14.72
CA PRO A 12 29.22 2.15 16.08
C PRO A 12 28.34 3.20 16.82
N GLU A 13 28.51 3.18 18.14
CA GLU A 13 28.29 4.18 19.20
C GLU A 13 27.78 5.62 18.85
N ARG A 14 26.77 6.06 19.62
CA ARG A 14 26.71 7.44 20.16
C ARG A 14 26.23 7.44 21.61
N LYS A 15 27.12 7.82 22.51
CA LYS A 15 26.83 8.36 23.85
C LYS A 15 26.29 9.79 23.70
N MET A 16 25.39 10.23 24.59
CA MET A 16 25.50 11.46 25.39
C MET A 16 24.20 11.76 26.16
N LEU A 17 24.36 12.01 27.46
CA LEU A 17 23.38 12.56 28.40
C LEU A 17 22.99 14.00 28.03
N ASN A 18 21.76 14.44 28.33
CA ASN A 18 21.57 15.53 29.31
C ASN A 18 20.11 15.71 29.77
N THR A 19 20.01 16.19 31.00
CA THR A 19 18.83 16.47 31.83
C THR A 19 18.21 17.84 31.53
N ALA A 20 16.90 17.99 31.75
CA ALA A 20 16.29 19.12 32.48
C ALA A 20 14.74 19.08 32.43
N SER A 21 14.14 19.01 33.61
CA SER A 21 12.72 19.26 33.89
C SER A 21 12.26 20.66 33.49
N LEU A 22 11.01 20.81 33.02
CA LEU A 22 10.19 21.99 33.34
C LEU A 22 8.69 21.74 33.09
N LYS A 23 7.97 21.79 34.22
CA LYS A 23 6.60 22.27 34.45
C LYS A 23 5.40 21.45 34.00
N MET A 24 4.77 20.90 35.03
CA MET A 24 3.33 20.68 35.12
C MET A 24 2.52 21.92 34.71
N LYS A 25 1.49 21.70 33.89
CA LYS A 25 0.18 22.34 34.05
C LYS A 25 -0.88 21.26 33.93
N LYS A 26 -1.60 21.07 35.03
CA LYS A 26 -2.79 20.23 35.16
C LYS A 26 -3.98 21.17 34.94
N SER A 27 -4.75 20.96 33.87
CA SER A 27 -6.11 21.49 33.76
C SER A 27 -7.01 20.35 33.28
N LYS A 28 -8.16 20.29 33.92
CA LYS A 28 -9.04 19.15 34.11
C LYS A 28 -10.24 19.29 33.18
N THR A 29 -10.72 18.15 32.68
CA THR A 29 -12.07 17.87 32.16
C THR A 29 -12.45 18.53 30.84
N GLU A 30 -12.60 17.72 29.78
CA GLU A 30 -13.92 17.30 29.32
C GLU A 30 -13.81 16.13 28.34
N ASN A 31 -14.83 15.28 28.40
CA ASN A 31 -14.98 14.05 27.65
C ASN A 31 -14.98 14.31 26.14
N ASN A 32 -14.37 13.43 25.35
CA ASN A 32 -15.06 12.82 24.21
C ASN A 32 -14.23 11.68 23.60
N SER A 33 -14.84 10.50 23.67
CA SER A 33 -14.86 9.44 22.66
C SER A 33 -13.66 9.31 21.72
N SER A 34 -12.93 8.22 21.92
CA SER A 34 -12.47 7.29 20.89
C SER A 34 -12.75 7.71 19.44
N GLN A 35 -11.79 8.36 18.80
CA GLN A 35 -11.64 8.30 17.35
C GLN A 35 -10.16 8.07 17.05
N ASP A 36 -9.81 6.79 17.01
CA ASP A 36 -8.62 6.30 16.32
C ASP A 36 -8.84 6.56 14.81
N THR A 37 -8.72 7.84 14.44
CA THR A 37 -8.98 8.33 13.10
C THR A 37 -7.76 7.96 12.28
N GLN A 38 -7.71 6.72 11.81
CA GLN A 38 -6.73 6.33 10.81
C GLN A 38 -6.86 7.31 9.65
N HIS A 39 -5.83 8.14 9.50
CA HIS A 39 -5.71 9.19 8.50
C HIS A 39 -5.91 8.57 7.12
N LEU A 40 -7.14 8.60 6.59
CA LEU A 40 -7.36 8.29 5.19
C LEU A 40 -6.52 9.28 4.38
N PRO A 41 -5.65 8.82 3.47
CA PRO A 41 -4.85 9.73 2.66
C PRO A 41 -5.79 10.66 1.88
N HIS A 42 -5.69 11.97 2.16
CA HIS A 42 -6.43 12.97 1.42
C HIS A 42 -5.91 12.97 -0.02
N LEU A 43 -6.72 12.46 -0.96
CA LEU A 43 -6.34 12.40 -2.37
C LEU A 43 -6.53 13.78 -3.02
N THR A 44 -5.44 14.54 -3.11
CA THR A 44 -5.42 15.76 -3.93
C THR A 44 -5.27 15.36 -5.40
N LYS A 45 -6.32 15.61 -6.19
CA LYS A 45 -6.31 15.32 -7.63
C LYS A 45 -5.30 16.23 -8.34
N PRO A 46 -4.53 15.73 -9.31
CA PRO A 46 -3.64 16.56 -10.09
C PRO A 46 -4.44 17.49 -11.02
N SER A 47 -3.87 18.64 -11.36
CA SER A 47 -4.48 19.60 -12.30
C SER A 47 -4.61 19.00 -13.71
N GLN A 48 -3.68 18.11 -14.08
CA GLN A 48 -3.69 17.36 -15.33
C GLN A 48 -3.47 15.88 -15.04
N LYS A 49 -4.25 15.01 -15.69
CA LYS A 49 -4.11 13.56 -15.56
C LYS A 49 -2.84 13.06 -16.24
N PHE A 50 -2.11 12.17 -15.57
CA PHE A 50 -0.94 11.48 -16.11
C PHE A 50 -1.34 10.43 -17.16
N PRO A 51 -0.41 10.01 -18.05
CA PRO A 51 -0.68 8.96 -19.03
C PRO A 51 -1.08 7.63 -18.38
N GLY A 52 -2.06 6.91 -18.95
CA GLY A 52 -2.48 5.60 -18.42
C GLY A 52 -1.37 4.54 -18.46
N ASP A 53 -0.42 4.68 -19.38
CA ASP A 53 0.71 3.77 -19.53
C ASP A 53 1.85 4.08 -18.56
N THR A 54 1.64 5.02 -17.63
CA THR A 54 2.56 5.27 -16.51
C THR A 54 2.78 3.98 -15.74
N HIS A 55 4.05 3.58 -15.61
CA HIS A 55 4.45 2.39 -14.87
C HIS A 55 4.13 2.54 -13.37
N ILE A 56 3.70 1.45 -12.73
CA ILE A 56 3.23 1.44 -11.34
C ILE A 56 4.31 1.83 -10.30
N SER A 57 5.58 1.82 -10.69
CA SER A 57 6.67 2.29 -9.82
C SER A 57 6.80 3.82 -9.76
N LYS A 58 6.20 4.54 -10.70
CA LYS A 58 6.31 6.01 -10.85
C LYS A 58 5.07 6.77 -10.41
N ILE A 59 4.20 6.13 -9.63
CA ILE A 59 2.89 6.68 -9.31
C ILE A 59 2.95 7.64 -8.11
N GLU A 60 2.01 8.57 -8.06
CA GLU A 60 1.78 9.43 -6.90
C GLU A 60 1.65 8.64 -5.60
N LEU A 61 2.40 9.05 -4.57
CA LEU A 61 2.52 8.34 -3.30
C LEU A 61 1.17 8.24 -2.58
N SER A 62 0.40 9.32 -2.54
CA SER A 62 -0.91 9.37 -1.88
C SER A 62 -1.90 8.38 -2.50
N LEU A 63 -1.92 8.26 -3.83
CA LEU A 63 -2.74 7.27 -4.52
C LEU A 63 -2.24 5.86 -4.26
N LYS A 64 -0.92 5.64 -4.24
CA LYS A 64 -0.32 4.34 -3.93
C LYS A 64 -0.73 3.84 -2.55
N GLU A 65 -0.58 4.69 -1.54
CA GLU A 65 -0.97 4.41 -0.16
C GLU A 65 -2.46 4.11 -0.06
N HIS A 66 -3.30 4.88 -0.76
CA HIS A 66 -4.73 4.62 -0.81
C HIS A 66 -5.07 3.26 -1.45
N ILE A 67 -4.44 2.91 -2.58
CA ILE A 67 -4.61 1.59 -3.21
C ILE A 67 -4.21 0.47 -2.23
N PHE A 68 -3.09 0.64 -1.52
CA PHE A 68 -2.60 -0.37 -0.58
C PHE A 68 -3.57 -0.52 0.59
N TYR A 69 -3.99 0.60 1.17
CA TYR A 69 -4.96 0.62 2.25
C TYR A 69 -6.26 -0.12 1.87
N GLU A 70 -6.83 0.19 0.70
CA GLU A 70 -8.07 -0.45 0.26
C GLU A 70 -7.90 -1.95 -0.06
N LEU A 71 -6.80 -2.34 -0.72
CA LEU A 71 -6.59 -3.73 -1.13
C LEU A 71 -6.03 -4.63 -0.04
N ASN A 72 -5.44 -4.09 1.02
CA ASN A 72 -5.03 -4.87 2.20
C ASN A 72 -6.22 -5.27 3.08
N LYS A 73 -7.38 -4.61 2.96
CA LYS A 73 -8.59 -5.00 3.67
C LYS A 73 -9.06 -6.37 3.19
N LYS A 74 -8.98 -7.37 4.07
CA LYS A 74 -9.47 -8.72 3.75
C LYS A 74 -10.98 -8.68 3.49
N THR A 75 -11.38 -9.11 2.31
CA THR A 75 -12.79 -9.25 1.96
C THR A 75 -13.21 -10.72 2.01
N ARG A 76 -14.46 -11.00 2.42
CA ARG A 76 -15.00 -12.38 2.41
C ARG A 76 -15.07 -12.98 1.00
N LYS A 77 -15.23 -12.12 -0.01
CA LYS A 77 -15.34 -12.52 -1.42
C LYS A 77 -13.98 -12.68 -2.12
N GLY A 78 -12.87 -12.32 -1.47
CA GLY A 78 -11.53 -12.42 -2.05
C GLY A 78 -11.18 -11.29 -3.02
N ASN A 79 -11.99 -10.23 -3.12
CA ASN A 79 -11.78 -9.08 -4.01
C ASN A 79 -10.75 -8.09 -3.43
N ASP A 80 -9.62 -8.60 -2.96
CA ASP A 80 -8.54 -7.87 -2.31
C ASP A 80 -7.20 -8.17 -3.00
N TRP A 81 -6.08 -7.89 -2.32
CA TRP A 81 -4.74 -8.12 -2.85
C TRP A 81 -4.53 -9.54 -3.38
N ARG A 82 -5.22 -10.57 -2.86
CA ARG A 82 -5.07 -11.97 -3.28
C ARG A 82 -5.52 -12.19 -4.72
N LEU A 83 -6.72 -11.70 -5.05
CA LEU A 83 -7.24 -11.78 -6.41
C LEU A 83 -6.38 -10.94 -7.36
N LEU A 84 -5.92 -9.77 -6.93
CA LEU A 84 -5.02 -8.98 -7.77
C LEU A 84 -3.70 -9.71 -8.02
N ALA A 85 -3.10 -10.32 -7.00
CA ALA A 85 -1.87 -11.11 -7.09
C ALA A 85 -2.00 -12.24 -8.10
N GLU A 86 -3.08 -13.02 -8.02
CA GLU A 86 -3.37 -14.11 -8.96
C GLU A 86 -3.48 -13.58 -10.40
N ARG A 87 -4.20 -12.47 -10.60
CA ARG A 87 -4.42 -11.88 -11.93
C ARG A 87 -3.17 -11.31 -12.58
N VAL A 88 -2.21 -10.87 -11.79
CA VAL A 88 -0.92 -10.36 -12.29
C VAL A 88 0.14 -11.48 -12.40
N GLY A 89 -0.26 -12.74 -12.16
CA GLY A 89 0.56 -13.92 -12.39
C GLY A 89 1.43 -14.35 -11.21
N ILE A 90 1.14 -13.89 -9.99
CA ILE A 90 1.84 -14.39 -8.79
C ILE A 90 1.33 -15.80 -8.47
N GLU A 91 2.24 -16.73 -8.28
CA GLU A 91 1.89 -18.13 -8.00
C GLU A 91 1.06 -18.28 -6.73
N LYS A 92 0.07 -19.18 -6.79
CA LYS A 92 -0.82 -19.48 -5.67
C LYS A 92 -0.07 -19.90 -4.41
N THR A 93 1.00 -20.68 -4.55
CA THR A 93 1.88 -21.11 -3.46
C THR A 93 2.50 -19.92 -2.71
N THR A 94 2.89 -18.87 -3.44
CA THR A 94 3.43 -17.63 -2.87
C THR A 94 2.33 -16.83 -2.16
N ILE A 95 1.15 -16.73 -2.76
CA ILE A 95 -0.02 -16.07 -2.16
C ILE A 95 -0.42 -16.76 -0.85
N ASP A 96 -0.53 -18.09 -0.86
CA ASP A 96 -0.85 -18.92 0.31
C ASP A 96 0.21 -18.73 1.42
N THR A 97 1.48 -18.63 1.05
CA THR A 97 2.58 -18.36 1.98
C THR A 97 2.44 -16.97 2.64
N TRP A 98 2.16 -15.92 1.85
CA TRP A 98 1.93 -14.57 2.38
C TRP A 98 0.69 -14.51 3.27
N GLN A 99 -0.35 -15.28 2.97
CA GLN A 99 -1.52 -15.43 3.83
C GLN A 99 -1.19 -16.11 5.16
N ALA A 100 -0.43 -17.21 5.13
CA ALA A 100 -0.03 -17.96 6.31
C ALA A 100 0.87 -17.11 7.24
N ASN A 101 1.77 -16.33 6.66
CA ASN A 101 2.66 -15.43 7.39
C ASN A 101 1.98 -14.18 7.95
N LYS A 102 0.69 -13.95 7.65
CA LYS A 102 -0.09 -12.80 8.11
C LYS A 102 0.64 -11.47 7.91
N LEU A 103 1.20 -11.26 6.71
CA LEU A 103 1.91 -10.02 6.39
C LEU A 103 1.03 -8.80 6.68
N GLU A 104 1.64 -7.75 7.23
CA GLU A 104 0.94 -6.50 7.56
C GLU A 104 0.47 -5.76 6.29
N ASN A 105 1.34 -5.70 5.28
CA ASN A 105 1.08 -5.01 4.00
C ASN A 105 1.31 -5.95 2.81
N PRO A 106 0.47 -6.99 2.62
CA PRO A 106 0.66 -7.95 1.53
C PRO A 106 0.56 -7.30 0.14
N MET A 107 -0.27 -6.27 -0.04
CA MET A 107 -0.37 -5.53 -1.31
C MET A 107 0.95 -4.86 -1.71
N ALA A 108 1.79 -4.45 -0.75
CA ALA A 108 3.10 -3.88 -1.07
C ALA A 108 4.02 -4.92 -1.74
N ASN A 109 3.94 -6.19 -1.30
CA ASN A 109 4.67 -7.29 -1.92
C ASN A 109 4.13 -7.61 -3.32
N VAL A 110 2.81 -7.63 -3.49
CA VAL A 110 2.18 -7.76 -4.81
C VAL A 110 2.70 -6.68 -5.75
N TRP A 111 2.71 -5.42 -5.29
CA TRP A 111 3.16 -4.29 -6.08
C TRP A 111 4.63 -4.39 -6.46
N LEU A 112 5.49 -4.83 -5.53
CA LEU A 112 6.93 -4.98 -5.75
C LEU A 112 7.22 -6.06 -6.81
N VAL A 113 6.56 -7.21 -6.70
CA VAL A 113 6.72 -8.33 -7.65
C VAL A 113 6.16 -7.93 -9.01
N TRP A 114 4.96 -7.36 -9.04
CA TRP A 114 4.32 -6.97 -10.30
C TRP A 114 5.10 -5.86 -11.02
N ALA A 115 5.72 -4.93 -10.29
CA ALA A 115 6.51 -3.84 -10.86
C ALA A 115 7.77 -4.30 -11.63
N GLN A 116 8.13 -5.58 -11.57
CA GLN A 116 9.17 -6.15 -12.44
C GLN A 116 8.68 -6.38 -13.87
N SER A 117 7.36 -6.38 -14.10
CA SER A 117 6.77 -6.55 -15.43
C SER A 117 6.68 -5.22 -16.17
N PRO A 118 7.12 -5.14 -17.44
CA PRO A 118 6.94 -3.93 -18.26
C PRO A 118 5.45 -3.60 -18.51
N GLY A 119 4.55 -4.58 -18.36
CA GLY A 119 3.11 -4.40 -18.47
C GLY A 119 2.43 -3.84 -17.21
N ALA A 120 3.18 -3.59 -16.14
CA ALA A 120 2.64 -3.10 -14.88
C ALA A 120 2.38 -1.58 -14.96
N THR A 121 1.26 -1.22 -15.58
CA THR A 121 0.85 0.17 -15.82
C THR A 121 -0.42 0.54 -15.06
N MET A 122 -0.67 1.83 -14.88
CA MET A 122 -1.91 2.31 -14.24
C MET A 122 -3.17 1.96 -15.04
N ARG A 123 -3.08 1.83 -16.37
CA ARG A 123 -4.16 1.29 -17.21
C ARG A 123 -4.48 -0.15 -16.84
N MET A 124 -3.47 -0.97 -16.60
CA MET A 124 -3.68 -2.36 -16.16
C MET A 124 -4.23 -2.44 -14.74
N VAL A 125 -3.77 -1.58 -13.82
CA VAL A 125 -4.38 -1.43 -12.49
C VAL A 125 -5.87 -1.12 -12.62
N HIS A 126 -6.22 -0.08 -13.37
CA HIS A 126 -7.61 0.32 -13.59
C HIS A 126 -8.44 -0.84 -14.17
N ARG A 127 -7.93 -1.52 -15.21
CA ARG A 127 -8.59 -2.67 -15.85
C ARG A 127 -8.86 -3.81 -14.87
N HIS A 128 -7.95 -4.10 -13.95
CA HIS A 128 -8.16 -5.12 -12.93
C HIS A 128 -9.22 -4.69 -11.90
N LEU A 129 -9.19 -3.43 -11.45
CA LEU A 129 -10.15 -2.90 -10.48
C LEU A 129 -11.60 -2.90 -11.00
N ILE A 130 -11.81 -2.56 -12.28
CA ILE A 130 -13.14 -2.59 -12.92
C ILE A 130 -13.59 -3.98 -13.36
N SER A 131 -12.70 -4.99 -13.28
CA SER A 131 -13.02 -6.33 -13.76
C SER A 131 -14.24 -6.92 -13.04
N PRO A 132 -15.05 -7.77 -13.71
CA PRO A 132 -16.21 -8.41 -13.09
C PRO A 132 -15.88 -9.23 -11.84
N GLN A 133 -14.63 -9.69 -11.69
CA GLN A 133 -14.20 -10.43 -10.52
C GLN A 133 -13.93 -9.48 -9.33
N MET A 134 -13.26 -8.34 -9.57
CA MET A 134 -12.86 -7.43 -8.49
C MET A 134 -13.95 -6.41 -8.11
N LYS A 135 -14.59 -5.78 -9.10
CA LYS A 135 -15.68 -4.79 -8.94
C LYS A 135 -15.38 -3.66 -7.94
N ASN A 136 -14.13 -3.22 -7.84
CA ASN A 136 -13.75 -2.11 -6.95
C ASN A 136 -13.87 -0.77 -7.69
N SER A 137 -15.12 -0.39 -7.99
CA SER A 137 -15.44 0.79 -8.82
C SER A 137 -15.01 2.11 -8.19
N LEU A 138 -15.06 2.22 -6.86
CA LEU A 138 -14.61 3.43 -6.15
C LEU A 138 -13.09 3.62 -6.30
N LEU A 139 -12.30 2.57 -6.06
CA LEU A 139 -10.85 2.65 -6.22
C LEU A 139 -10.46 2.85 -7.69
N ALA A 140 -11.18 2.23 -8.62
CA ALA A 140 -11.00 2.48 -10.06
C ALA A 140 -11.26 3.94 -10.42
N ARG A 141 -12.31 4.55 -9.88
CA ARG A 141 -12.60 5.98 -10.06
C ARG A 141 -11.45 6.84 -9.54
N ASN A 142 -10.92 6.54 -8.36
CA ASN A 142 -9.76 7.27 -7.80
C ASN A 142 -8.53 7.15 -8.71
N VAL A 143 -8.28 5.98 -9.31
CA VAL A 143 -7.21 5.84 -10.32
C VAL A 143 -7.49 6.70 -11.56
N SER A 144 -8.74 6.69 -12.07
CA SER A 144 -9.14 7.46 -13.24
C SER A 144 -9.10 8.99 -13.02
N ASP A 145 -9.17 9.45 -11.77
CA ASP A 145 -9.02 10.85 -11.41
C ASP A 145 -7.57 11.33 -11.58
N PHE A 146 -6.59 10.43 -11.46
CA PHE A 146 -5.16 10.74 -11.59
C PHE A 146 -4.59 10.39 -12.97
N TYR A 147 -5.12 9.35 -13.64
CA TYR A 147 -4.53 8.79 -14.87
C TYR A 147 -5.54 8.68 -16.03
N GLN A 148 -5.03 8.76 -17.25
CA GLN A 148 -5.79 8.61 -18.51
C GLN A 148 -5.97 7.12 -18.86
N VAL A 149 -6.91 6.45 -18.19
CA VAL A 149 -7.11 4.98 -18.24
C VAL A 149 -8.47 4.54 -18.82
N ILE A 150 -9.24 5.50 -19.31
CA ILE A 150 -10.50 5.31 -20.04
C ILE A 150 -10.18 5.02 -21.51
#